data_AF-A0A9R1WDW5-F1
#
_entry.id   AF-A0A9R1WDW5-F1
#
_cell.length_a   1.000
_cell.length_b   1.000
_cell.length_c   1.000
_cell.angle_alpha   90.00
_cell.angle_beta   90.00
_cell.angle_gamma   90.00
#
_symmetry.space_group_name_H-M   'P 1'
#
loop_
_entity.id
_entity.type
_entity.pdbx_description
1 polymer ?
#
loop_
_entity_poly.entity_id
_entity_poly.type
_entity_poly.pdbx_seq_one_letter_code
_entity_poly.pdbx_strand_id
1 'polypeptide(L)'
;MNTKAFANLKGSGGNIWEVFEVLDDARRAIFRNTVFGYFIDVPRLQGDALLFHKMFLHQIRPDPVLSPDGIKRLYFQVGNTKMVYGPEEFCLITGFNFGEYPKNIGRKGSEKLISSKKRCLLSERLFPDHTNSSVKIGDLKSLILNQTFLALDDLDAVRVCLIYILCEGFLGKEVNDRVPQDWFYLAENLDLWNSFAWGSYLWDFTYVDLEDTWNKIHHYLSLPERGQTLKYSVSGFTAPIRIWIYEMIPAVRACGFALRKNKDLPRMKR
;
A
#
# COMPACT_ATOMS: atom_id res chain seq x y z
N MET A 1 30.49 7.26 -10.50
CA MET A 1 29.81 8.57 -10.37
C MET A 1 28.56 8.36 -9.54
N ASN A 2 28.44 9.00 -8.37
CA ASN A 2 27.25 8.92 -7.53
C ASN A 2 26.12 9.76 -8.16
N THR A 3 25.31 9.16 -9.01
CA THR A 3 24.04 9.75 -9.45
C THR A 3 23.16 9.99 -8.23
N LYS A 4 22.69 11.22 -8.03
CA LYS A 4 21.72 11.52 -6.97
C LYS A 4 20.35 10.99 -7.41
N ALA A 5 19.68 10.18 -6.59
CA ALA A 5 18.37 9.65 -6.92
C ALA A 5 17.31 10.14 -5.92
N PHE A 6 16.15 10.52 -6.43
CA PHE A 6 14.95 10.81 -5.66
C PHE A 6 13.85 9.82 -6.07
N ALA A 7 13.59 8.86 -5.20
CA ALA A 7 12.46 7.95 -5.32
C ALA A 7 11.27 8.52 -4.53
N ASN A 8 10.16 8.79 -5.20
CA ASN A 8 8.90 9.17 -4.56
C ASN A 8 8.07 7.91 -4.28
N LEU A 9 7.96 7.52 -3.02
CA LEU A 9 7.21 6.34 -2.58
C LEU A 9 5.79 6.76 -2.19
N LYS A 10 4.83 6.63 -3.12
CA LYS A 10 3.48 7.18 -2.97
C LYS A 10 2.67 6.47 -1.88
N GLY A 11 2.63 5.13 -1.88
CA GLY A 11 2.02 4.31 -0.83
C GLY A 11 2.97 4.03 0.32
N SER A 12 3.56 5.07 0.91
CA SER A 12 4.52 4.98 2.01
C SER A 12 3.85 4.98 3.40
N GLY A 13 2.52 5.07 3.46
CA GLY A 13 1.80 5.32 4.71
C GLY A 13 2.11 6.70 5.30
N GLY A 14 2.64 7.65 4.52
CA GLY A 14 3.02 8.97 5.02
C GLY A 14 1.82 9.84 5.40
N ASN A 15 0.71 9.69 4.70
CA ASN A 15 -0.48 10.55 4.83
C ASN A 15 -1.62 9.89 5.63
N ILE A 16 -1.55 8.58 5.92
CA ILE A 16 -2.60 7.90 6.68
C ILE A 16 -2.66 8.31 8.16
N TRP A 17 -1.61 8.93 8.70
CA TRP A 17 -1.57 9.34 10.11
C TRP A 17 -2.57 10.44 10.43
N GLU A 18 -2.86 11.34 9.47
CA GLU A 18 -3.85 12.41 9.68
C GLU A 18 -5.25 11.84 9.93
N VAL A 19 -5.51 10.62 9.43
CA VAL A 19 -6.76 9.89 9.68
C VAL A 19 -6.87 9.48 11.14
N PHE A 20 -5.78 9.00 11.73
CA PHE A 20 -5.80 8.53 13.11
C PHE A 20 -6.00 9.70 14.08
N GLU A 21 -5.47 10.88 13.78
CA GLU A 21 -5.63 12.09 14.59
C GLU A 21 -7.10 12.53 14.74
N VAL A 22 -7.96 12.25 13.75
CA VAL A 22 -9.38 12.66 13.78
C VAL A 22 -10.32 11.61 14.40
N LEU A 23 -9.84 10.40 14.70
CA LEU A 23 -10.66 9.37 15.35
C LEU A 23 -10.69 9.59 16.87
N ASP A 24 -11.90 9.67 17.42
CA ASP A 24 -12.13 9.61 18.87
C ASP A 24 -11.99 8.17 19.40
N ASP A 25 -12.08 7.99 20.72
CA ASP A 25 -11.84 6.69 21.36
C ASP A 25 -12.80 5.59 20.88
N ALA A 26 -14.07 5.92 20.62
CA ALA A 26 -15.07 4.96 20.14
C ALA A 26 -14.73 4.49 18.72
N ARG A 27 -14.43 5.43 17.81
CA ARG A 27 -14.05 5.13 16.43
C ARG A 27 -12.71 4.41 16.35
N ARG A 28 -11.76 4.75 17.22
CA ARG A 28 -10.49 4.03 17.36
C ARG A 28 -10.71 2.58 17.79
N ALA A 29 -11.63 2.31 18.70
CA ALA A 29 -11.95 0.94 19.12
C ALA A 29 -12.54 0.12 17.96
N ILE A 30 -13.45 0.70 17.18
CA ILE A 30 -13.99 0.06 15.97
C ILE A 30 -12.88 -0.17 14.93
N PHE A 31 -12.07 0.84 14.65
CA PHE A 31 -10.95 0.75 13.70
C PHE A 31 -9.96 -0.35 14.09
N ARG A 32 -9.61 -0.47 15.38
CA ARG A 32 -8.71 -1.51 15.90
C ARG A 32 -9.22 -2.92 15.66
N ASN A 33 -10.53 -3.13 15.58
CA ASN A 33 -11.13 -4.43 15.28
C ASN A 33 -11.14 -4.77 13.78
N THR A 34 -10.58 -3.91 12.93
CA THR A 34 -10.43 -4.18 11.50
C THR A 34 -9.09 -4.82 11.20
N VAL A 35 -8.95 -5.43 10.01
CA VAL A 35 -7.67 -5.97 9.52
C VAL A 35 -6.58 -4.89 9.37
N PHE A 36 -6.96 -3.61 9.26
CA PHE A 36 -6.02 -2.48 9.26
C PHE A 36 -5.79 -1.90 10.67
N GLY A 37 -6.45 -2.45 11.69
CA GLY A 37 -6.52 -1.87 13.02
C GLY A 37 -5.16 -1.65 13.67
N TYR A 38 -4.22 -2.58 13.49
CA TYR A 38 -2.89 -2.48 14.10
C TYR A 38 -2.08 -1.26 13.61
N PHE A 39 -2.40 -0.69 12.43
CA PHE A 39 -1.66 0.46 11.90
C PHE A 39 -1.77 1.70 12.79
N ILE A 40 -2.81 1.80 13.61
CA ILE A 40 -2.97 2.93 14.52
C ILE A 40 -1.88 3.02 15.59
N ASP A 41 -1.27 1.88 15.93
CA ASP A 41 -0.24 1.76 16.95
C ASP A 41 1.18 1.64 16.35
N VAL A 42 1.28 1.59 15.02
CA VAL A 42 2.56 1.61 14.31
C VAL A 42 3.11 3.04 14.33
N PRO A 43 4.42 3.29 14.53
CA PRO A 43 4.95 4.63 14.35
C PRO A 43 5.04 5.03 12.87
N ARG A 44 4.90 6.32 12.57
CA ARG A 44 5.11 6.85 11.20
C ARG A 44 6.47 6.43 10.65
N LEU A 45 6.45 5.64 9.57
CA LEU A 45 7.63 5.22 8.82
C LEU A 45 8.22 6.39 8.03
N GLN A 46 9.07 7.18 8.69
CA GLN A 46 9.80 8.27 8.05
C GLN A 46 10.82 7.74 7.04
N GLY A 47 11.03 8.50 5.98
CA GLY A 47 11.54 8.03 4.69
C GLY A 47 12.91 7.36 4.70
N ASP A 48 13.03 6.35 3.83
CA ASP A 48 14.30 5.71 3.42
C ASP A 48 14.31 5.46 1.91
N ALA A 49 13.82 6.45 1.14
CA ALA A 49 13.83 6.40 -0.32
C ALA A 49 15.23 6.11 -0.90
N LEU A 50 16.28 6.53 -0.19
CA LEU A 50 17.66 6.25 -0.56
C LEU A 50 18.03 4.77 -0.37
N LEU A 51 17.66 4.16 0.76
CA LEU A 51 17.93 2.74 1.00
C LEU A 51 17.12 1.88 0.03
N PHE A 52 15.87 2.24 -0.21
CA PHE A 52 15.03 1.65 -1.24
C PHE A 52 15.75 1.73 -2.61
N HIS A 53 16.16 2.92 -3.05
CA HIS A 53 16.87 3.08 -4.32
C HIS A 53 18.14 2.22 -4.39
N LYS A 54 18.97 2.24 -3.34
CA LYS A 54 20.20 1.44 -3.27
C LYS A 54 19.92 -0.05 -3.40
N MET A 55 18.87 -0.55 -2.73
CA MET A 55 18.48 -1.96 -2.86
C MET A 55 18.08 -2.30 -4.30
N PHE A 56 17.32 -1.43 -4.97
CA PHE A 56 16.87 -1.67 -6.34
C PHE A 56 17.99 -1.60 -7.39
N LEU A 57 19.14 -0.98 -7.09
CA LEU A 57 20.35 -1.13 -7.91
C LEU A 57 20.93 -2.55 -7.88
N HIS A 58 20.58 -3.34 -6.86
CA HIS A 58 21.00 -4.72 -6.68
C HIS A 58 19.93 -5.73 -7.08
N GLN A 59 18.81 -5.29 -7.66
CA GLN A 59 17.82 -6.21 -8.21
C GLN A 59 18.45 -7.02 -9.35
N ILE A 60 18.02 -8.26 -9.51
CA ILE A 60 18.38 -9.13 -10.62
C ILE A 60 17.10 -9.63 -11.25
N ARG A 61 17.06 -9.68 -12.59
CA ARG A 61 15.96 -10.34 -13.28
C ARG A 61 16.25 -11.83 -13.35
N PRO A 62 15.39 -12.70 -12.79
CA PRO A 62 15.48 -14.11 -13.12
C PRO A 62 15.26 -14.27 -14.62
N ASP A 63 15.94 -15.26 -15.21
CA ASP A 63 15.59 -15.76 -16.55
C ASP A 63 14.07 -16.09 -16.55
N PRO A 64 13.28 -15.71 -17.57
CA PRO A 64 11.83 -16.00 -17.67
C PRO A 64 11.43 -17.48 -17.46
N VAL A 65 12.39 -18.41 -17.46
CA VAL A 65 12.20 -19.83 -17.15
C VAL A 65 12.06 -20.13 -15.63
N LEU A 66 12.42 -19.20 -14.74
CA LEU A 66 12.70 -19.48 -13.32
C LEU A 66 11.54 -19.24 -12.31
N SER A 67 10.35 -18.86 -12.74
CA SER A 67 9.15 -18.89 -11.88
C SER A 67 8.20 -20.01 -12.32
N PRO A 68 8.56 -21.30 -12.13
CA PRO A 68 7.75 -22.44 -12.56
C PRO A 68 6.38 -22.48 -11.88
N ASP A 69 6.25 -21.81 -10.73
CA ASP A 69 5.00 -21.65 -9.98
C ASP A 69 4.16 -20.42 -10.44
N GLY A 70 4.69 -19.59 -11.34
CA GLY A 70 4.04 -18.36 -11.79
C GLY A 70 3.93 -17.26 -10.72
N ILE A 71 4.61 -17.42 -9.57
CA ILE A 71 4.53 -16.47 -8.47
C ILE A 71 5.48 -15.30 -8.74
N LYS A 72 4.88 -14.11 -8.77
CA LYS A 72 5.56 -12.82 -8.92
C LYS A 72 6.45 -12.56 -7.71
N ARG A 73 7.77 -12.61 -7.87
CA ARG A 73 8.77 -12.32 -6.84
C ARG A 73 9.88 -11.41 -7.38
N LEU A 74 10.45 -10.60 -6.50
CA LEU A 74 11.60 -9.77 -6.78
C LEU A 74 12.85 -10.47 -6.25
N TYR A 75 13.92 -10.43 -7.04
CA TYR A 75 15.18 -11.08 -6.72
C TYR A 75 16.27 -10.02 -6.61
N PHE A 76 17.14 -10.16 -5.61
CA PHE A 76 18.23 -9.22 -5.35
C PHE A 76 19.54 -9.97 -5.07
N GLN A 77 20.65 -9.35 -5.47
CA GLN A 77 22.01 -9.83 -5.22
C GLN A 77 22.83 -8.74 -4.54
N VAL A 78 23.05 -8.88 -3.23
CA VAL A 78 23.86 -7.95 -2.42
C VAL A 78 25.13 -8.67 -1.96
N GLY A 79 26.27 -8.31 -2.55
CA GLY A 79 27.51 -9.07 -2.39
C GLY A 79 27.30 -10.52 -2.85
N ASN A 80 27.59 -11.49 -1.97
CA ASN A 80 27.38 -12.92 -2.25
C ASN A 80 25.99 -13.44 -1.82
N THR A 81 25.11 -12.58 -1.31
CA THR A 81 23.80 -13.00 -0.78
C THR A 81 22.72 -12.81 -1.82
N LYS A 82 21.99 -13.90 -2.13
CA LYS A 82 20.74 -13.86 -2.89
C LYS A 82 19.57 -13.68 -1.95
N MET A 83 18.68 -12.75 -2.29
CA MET A 83 17.53 -12.42 -1.47
C MET A 83 16.28 -12.40 -2.36
N VAL A 84 15.17 -12.90 -1.82
CA VAL A 84 13.89 -12.97 -2.54
C VAL A 84 12.85 -12.21 -1.71
N TYR A 85 12.08 -11.38 -2.39
CA TYR A 85 10.95 -10.68 -1.81
C TYR A 85 9.70 -10.97 -2.64
N GLY A 86 8.78 -11.72 -2.04
CA GLY A 86 7.55 -12.20 -2.66
C GLY A 86 6.31 -11.89 -1.82
N PRO A 87 5.16 -12.46 -2.22
CA PRO A 87 3.92 -12.33 -1.46
C PRO A 87 4.04 -12.89 -0.05
N GLU A 88 4.89 -13.90 0.17
CA GLU A 88 5.11 -14.51 1.47
C GLU A 88 5.72 -13.50 2.45
N GLU A 89 6.85 -12.86 2.09
CA GLU A 89 7.48 -11.83 2.92
C GLU A 89 6.54 -10.63 3.11
N PHE A 90 5.82 -10.24 2.06
CA PHE A 90 4.83 -9.16 2.13
C PHE A 90 3.72 -9.45 3.15
N CYS A 91 3.10 -10.64 3.09
CA CYS A 91 2.02 -11.03 4.00
C CYS A 91 2.55 -11.26 5.41
N LEU A 92 3.76 -11.77 5.57
CA LEU A 92 4.38 -11.94 6.87
C LEU A 92 4.61 -10.60 7.58
N ILE A 93 5.06 -9.57 6.86
CA ILE A 93 5.32 -8.22 7.43
C ILE A 93 4.02 -7.45 7.66
N THR A 94 3.03 -7.59 6.78
CA THR A 94 1.74 -6.88 6.89
C THR A 94 0.72 -7.61 7.77
N GLY A 95 0.90 -8.90 8.00
CA GLY A 95 -0.11 -9.78 8.60
C GLY A 95 -1.41 -9.88 7.81
N PHE A 96 -1.43 -9.43 6.56
CA PHE A 96 -2.61 -9.55 5.72
C PHE A 96 -2.75 -10.97 5.17
N ASN A 97 -4.01 -11.40 5.05
CA ASN A 97 -4.33 -12.73 4.54
C ASN A 97 -3.91 -12.87 3.08
N PHE A 98 -3.22 -13.96 2.79
CA PHE A 98 -2.98 -14.43 1.43
C PHE A 98 -4.09 -15.38 1.00
N GLY A 99 -4.65 -15.20 -0.18
CA GLY A 99 -5.75 -16.02 -0.68
C GLY A 99 -6.31 -15.54 -2.02
N GLU A 100 -7.32 -16.26 -2.50
CA GLU A 100 -8.03 -15.88 -3.72
C GLU A 100 -8.91 -14.65 -3.48
N TYR A 101 -9.01 -13.82 -4.52
CA TYR A 101 -9.91 -12.68 -4.54
C TYR A 101 -10.38 -12.41 -5.98
N PRO A 102 -11.52 -11.74 -6.18
CA PRO A 102 -12.00 -11.43 -7.52
C PRO A 102 -11.06 -10.43 -8.21
N LYS A 103 -10.39 -10.84 -9.29
CA LYS A 103 -9.32 -10.05 -9.96
C LYS A 103 -9.77 -8.71 -10.55
N ASN A 104 -11.09 -8.48 -10.68
CA ASN A 104 -11.65 -7.25 -11.20
C ASN A 104 -11.81 -6.15 -10.12
N ILE A 105 -11.69 -6.47 -8.83
CA ILE A 105 -11.92 -5.50 -7.75
C ILE A 105 -11.00 -4.28 -7.89
N GLY A 106 -11.59 -3.09 -7.92
CA GLY A 106 -10.89 -1.82 -8.02
C GLY A 106 -10.25 -1.53 -9.39
N ARG A 107 -10.57 -2.31 -10.43
CA ARG A 107 -10.13 -2.06 -11.82
C ARG A 107 -11.19 -1.32 -12.63
N LYS A 108 -10.76 -0.54 -13.62
CA LYS A 108 -11.68 0.17 -14.53
C LYS A 108 -12.67 -0.81 -15.17
N GLY A 109 -13.98 -0.55 -14.99
CA GLY A 109 -15.06 -1.37 -15.54
C GLY A 109 -15.60 -2.47 -14.63
N SER A 110 -15.05 -2.66 -13.42
CA SER A 110 -15.60 -3.60 -12.42
C SER A 110 -17.03 -3.27 -12.01
N GLU A 111 -17.38 -1.99 -12.05
CA GLU A 111 -18.71 -1.43 -11.81
C GLU A 111 -19.79 -2.10 -12.69
N LYS A 112 -19.45 -2.52 -13.92
CA LYS A 112 -20.39 -3.20 -14.83
C LYS A 112 -20.73 -4.63 -14.39
N LEU A 113 -19.89 -5.27 -13.59
CA LEU A 113 -20.11 -6.63 -13.07
C LEU A 113 -20.86 -6.60 -11.73
N ILE A 114 -20.61 -5.59 -10.88
CA ILE A 114 -21.29 -5.41 -9.59
C ILE A 114 -22.67 -4.78 -9.73
N SER A 115 -22.97 -4.15 -10.87
CA SER A 115 -24.32 -3.64 -11.22
C SER A 115 -25.45 -4.68 -11.09
N SER A 116 -25.12 -5.98 -11.05
CA SER A 116 -26.10 -7.06 -10.97
C SER A 116 -26.49 -7.52 -9.55
N LYS A 117 -25.79 -7.16 -8.47
CA LYS A 117 -26.18 -7.62 -7.11
C LYS A 117 -25.86 -6.61 -6.00
N LYS A 118 -26.95 -6.06 -5.43
CA LYS A 118 -27.05 -5.30 -4.16
C LYS A 118 -26.47 -3.87 -4.19
N ARG A 119 -27.38 -2.88 -4.19
CA ARG A 119 -27.06 -1.44 -4.09
C ARG A 119 -26.23 -1.20 -2.82
N CYS A 120 -25.00 -0.76 -2.97
CA CYS A 120 -24.16 -0.32 -1.85
C CYS A 120 -24.54 1.13 -1.50
N LEU A 121 -25.22 1.31 -0.36
CA LEU A 121 -25.72 2.62 0.06
C LEU A 121 -24.66 3.49 0.73
N LEU A 122 -23.50 2.93 1.10
CA LEU A 122 -22.42 3.66 1.78
C LEU A 122 -22.01 4.94 1.05
N SER A 123 -21.73 4.84 -0.24
CA SER A 123 -21.33 6.00 -1.05
C SER A 123 -22.43 7.06 -1.11
N GLU A 124 -23.70 6.64 -1.15
CA GLU A 124 -24.85 7.55 -1.18
C GLU A 124 -25.07 8.24 0.17
N ARG A 125 -24.84 7.54 1.29
CA ARG A 125 -24.90 8.13 2.64
C ARG A 125 -23.77 9.12 2.88
N LEU A 126 -22.55 8.77 2.47
CA LEU A 126 -21.36 9.60 2.66
C LEU A 126 -21.30 10.80 1.70
N PHE A 127 -21.82 10.63 0.47
CA PHE A 127 -21.72 11.61 -0.61
C PHE A 127 -23.07 11.78 -1.33
N PRO A 128 -24.11 12.31 -0.66
CA PRO A 128 -25.44 12.45 -1.23
C PRO A 128 -25.48 13.37 -2.47
N ASP A 129 -24.56 14.34 -2.55
CA ASP A 129 -24.47 15.27 -3.68
C ASP A 129 -23.82 14.65 -4.93
N HIS A 130 -23.27 13.43 -4.84
CA HIS A 130 -22.54 12.75 -5.92
C HIS A 130 -23.42 11.78 -6.73
N THR A 131 -24.72 12.07 -6.85
CA THR A 131 -25.70 11.20 -7.54
C THR A 131 -25.35 10.88 -9.00
N ASN A 132 -24.60 11.74 -9.69
CA ASN A 132 -24.20 11.57 -11.10
C ASN A 132 -22.69 11.72 -11.35
N SER A 133 -21.87 11.78 -10.29
CA SER A 133 -20.42 11.94 -10.39
C SER A 133 -19.71 10.88 -9.57
N SER A 134 -18.59 10.37 -10.09
CA SER A 134 -17.76 9.43 -9.33
C SER A 134 -17.07 10.15 -8.18
N VAL A 135 -17.19 9.59 -6.97
CA VAL A 135 -16.45 10.04 -5.79
C VAL A 135 -14.95 9.92 -6.04
N LYS A 136 -14.20 10.98 -5.74
CA LYS A 136 -12.74 11.02 -5.82
C LYS A 136 -12.12 10.84 -4.44
N ILE A 137 -10.84 10.48 -4.42
CA ILE A 137 -10.08 10.35 -3.17
C ILE A 137 -10.00 11.69 -2.44
N GLY A 138 -9.92 12.80 -3.17
CA GLY A 138 -9.98 14.15 -2.60
C GLY A 138 -11.29 14.43 -1.87
N ASP A 139 -12.40 13.82 -2.28
CA ASP A 139 -13.69 13.96 -1.59
C ASP A 139 -13.69 13.17 -0.28
N LEU A 140 -13.10 11.96 -0.26
CA LEU A 140 -12.86 11.20 0.98
C LEU A 140 -12.00 12.01 1.97
N LYS A 141 -10.88 12.56 1.49
CA LYS A 141 -9.97 13.38 2.29
C LYS A 141 -10.68 14.61 2.86
N SER A 142 -11.44 15.30 2.02
CA SER A 142 -12.20 16.48 2.43
C SER A 142 -13.27 16.14 3.46
N LEU A 143 -13.94 14.99 3.33
CA LEU A 143 -14.90 14.53 4.31
C LEU A 143 -14.24 14.22 5.66
N ILE A 144 -13.11 13.51 5.67
CA ILE A 144 -12.38 13.12 6.89
C ILE A 144 -11.84 14.33 7.66
N LEU A 145 -11.36 15.36 6.94
CA LEU A 145 -10.70 16.52 7.54
C LEU A 145 -11.64 17.70 7.85
N ASN A 146 -12.93 17.58 7.56
CA ASN A 146 -13.90 18.65 7.77
C ASN A 146 -14.84 18.34 8.96
N GLN A 147 -15.52 19.36 9.49
CA GLN A 147 -16.44 19.24 10.62
C GLN A 147 -17.58 18.24 10.37
N THR A 148 -17.94 18.02 9.09
CA THR A 148 -18.93 17.01 8.70
C THR A 148 -18.54 15.59 9.14
N PHE A 149 -17.25 15.30 9.33
CA PHE A 149 -16.78 14.03 9.87
C PHE A 149 -17.32 13.73 11.28
N LEU A 150 -17.50 14.76 12.11
CA LEU A 150 -18.02 14.62 13.47
C LEU A 150 -19.50 14.25 13.47
N ALA A 151 -20.24 14.59 12.40
CA ALA A 151 -21.66 14.29 12.26
C ALA A 151 -21.94 12.88 11.72
N LEU A 152 -20.93 12.17 11.21
CA LEU A 152 -21.07 10.78 10.76
C LEU A 152 -21.30 9.85 11.95
N ASP A 153 -22.04 8.77 11.73
CA ASP A 153 -22.03 7.65 12.68
C ASP A 153 -20.64 7.01 12.73
N ASP A 154 -20.32 6.37 13.86
CA ASP A 154 -18.97 5.85 14.11
C ASP A 154 -18.56 4.78 13.11
N LEU A 155 -19.50 3.99 12.58
CA LEU A 155 -19.18 2.97 11.57
C LEU A 155 -18.87 3.62 10.22
N ASP A 156 -19.69 4.53 9.74
CA ASP A 156 -19.45 5.23 8.47
C ASP A 156 -18.19 6.09 8.52
N ALA A 157 -17.89 6.71 9.66
CA ALA A 157 -16.62 7.39 9.92
C ALA A 157 -15.43 6.43 9.76
N VAL A 158 -15.48 5.24 10.36
CA VAL A 158 -14.41 4.24 10.21
C VAL A 158 -14.32 3.71 8.79
N ARG A 159 -15.45 3.47 8.12
CA ARG A 159 -15.50 2.97 6.74
C ARG A 159 -14.84 3.93 5.75
N VAL A 160 -15.13 5.22 5.84
CA VAL A 160 -14.49 6.23 4.97
C VAL A 160 -12.98 6.28 5.23
N CYS A 161 -12.55 6.18 6.48
CA CYS A 161 -11.14 6.10 6.86
C CYS A 161 -10.44 4.86 6.27
N LEU A 162 -11.06 3.69 6.34
CA LEU A 162 -10.53 2.45 5.76
C LEU A 162 -10.33 2.56 4.24
N ILE A 163 -11.31 3.10 3.52
CA ILE A 163 -11.22 3.31 2.07
C ILE A 163 -10.11 4.31 1.75
N TYR A 164 -10.03 5.42 2.50
CA TYR A 164 -9.00 6.43 2.28
C TYR A 164 -7.57 5.88 2.52
N ILE A 165 -7.39 5.10 3.59
CA ILE A 165 -6.12 4.40 3.89
C ILE A 165 -5.76 3.41 2.78
N LEU A 166 -6.72 2.64 2.27
CA LEU A 166 -6.50 1.74 1.13
C LEU A 166 -6.01 2.52 -0.10
N CYS A 167 -6.74 3.58 -0.46
CA CYS A 167 -6.49 4.42 -1.62
C CYS A 167 -5.11 5.10 -1.59
N GLU A 168 -4.91 5.96 -0.60
CA GLU A 168 -3.73 6.84 -0.54
C GLU A 168 -2.57 6.14 0.18
N GLY A 169 -2.85 5.42 1.26
CA GLY A 169 -1.84 4.75 2.08
C GLY A 169 -1.21 3.55 1.42
N PHE A 170 -2.02 2.66 0.85
CA PHE A 170 -1.54 1.37 0.32
C PHE A 170 -1.41 1.37 -1.19
N LEU A 171 -2.40 1.86 -1.94
CA LEU A 171 -2.32 1.86 -3.41
C LEU A 171 -1.51 3.03 -3.96
N GLY A 172 -1.29 4.08 -3.17
CA GLY A 172 -0.56 5.28 -3.58
C GLY A 172 -1.29 6.06 -4.68
N LYS A 173 -2.63 6.02 -4.66
CA LYS A 173 -3.51 6.75 -5.58
C LYS A 173 -3.51 8.26 -5.27
N GLU A 174 -3.85 9.07 -6.26
CA GLU A 174 -3.83 10.53 -6.14
C GLU A 174 -5.24 11.09 -5.86
N VAL A 175 -5.32 12.27 -5.27
CA VAL A 175 -6.60 12.89 -4.86
C VAL A 175 -7.62 13.04 -6.00
N ASN A 176 -7.16 13.11 -7.25
CA ASN A 176 -8.03 13.21 -8.42
C ASN A 176 -8.52 11.84 -8.96
N ASP A 177 -7.96 10.74 -8.47
CA ASP A 177 -8.39 9.40 -8.86
C ASP A 177 -9.78 9.10 -8.28
N ARG A 178 -10.56 8.37 -9.07
CA ARG A 178 -11.89 7.89 -8.69
C ARG A 178 -11.75 6.71 -7.72
N VAL A 179 -12.66 6.67 -6.75
CA VAL A 179 -12.81 5.56 -5.81
C VAL A 179 -13.77 4.54 -6.44
N PRO A 180 -13.31 3.32 -6.79
CA PRO A 180 -14.17 2.27 -7.32
C PRO A 180 -15.27 1.86 -6.33
N GLN A 181 -16.47 1.59 -6.84
CA GLN A 181 -17.62 1.21 -6.03
C GLN A 181 -17.39 -0.06 -5.20
N ASP A 182 -16.56 -0.97 -5.71
CA ASP A 182 -16.19 -2.22 -5.05
C ASP A 182 -15.60 -1.98 -3.65
N TRP A 183 -14.85 -0.88 -3.45
CA TRP A 183 -14.24 -0.57 -2.15
C TRP A 183 -15.27 -0.07 -1.15
N PHE A 184 -16.29 0.68 -1.60
CA PHE A 184 -17.44 1.01 -0.76
C PHE A 184 -18.24 -0.24 -0.38
N TYR A 185 -18.45 -1.15 -1.33
CA TYR A 185 -19.15 -2.40 -1.08
C TYR A 185 -18.41 -3.28 -0.05
N LEU A 186 -17.09 -3.38 -0.15
CA LEU A 186 -16.28 -4.08 0.85
C LEU A 186 -16.37 -3.41 2.22
N ALA A 187 -16.29 -2.08 2.29
CA ALA A 187 -16.30 -1.34 3.56
C ALA A 187 -17.68 -1.37 4.26
N GLU A 188 -18.78 -1.41 3.50
CA GLU A 188 -20.14 -1.51 4.07
C GLU A 188 -20.27 -2.77 4.96
N ASN A 189 -19.58 -3.86 4.62
CA ASN A 189 -19.52 -5.10 5.41
C ASN A 189 -18.13 -5.33 5.98
N LEU A 190 -17.89 -4.93 7.24
CA LEU A 190 -16.58 -5.06 7.87
C LEU A 190 -16.13 -6.52 8.07
N ASP A 191 -17.04 -7.49 8.16
CA ASP A 191 -16.66 -8.92 8.20
C ASP A 191 -16.09 -9.36 6.85
N LEU A 192 -16.69 -8.90 5.75
CA LEU A 192 -16.17 -9.10 4.40
C LEU A 192 -14.84 -8.37 4.22
N TRP A 193 -14.73 -7.13 4.70
CA TRP A 193 -13.48 -6.37 4.69
C TRP A 193 -12.36 -7.11 5.42
N ASN A 194 -12.63 -7.63 6.61
CA ASN A 194 -11.64 -8.29 7.46
C ASN A 194 -11.22 -9.67 6.94
N SER A 195 -12.13 -10.38 6.27
CA SER A 195 -11.84 -11.69 5.67
C SER A 195 -11.24 -11.59 4.26
N PHE A 196 -11.30 -10.42 3.61
CA PHE A 196 -10.75 -10.22 2.28
C PHE A 196 -9.23 -10.47 2.22
N ALA A 197 -8.76 -11.07 1.14
CA ALA A 197 -7.35 -11.40 0.92
C ALA A 197 -6.50 -10.17 0.55
N TRP A 198 -6.43 -9.19 1.46
CA TRP A 198 -5.68 -7.94 1.27
C TRP A 198 -4.21 -8.16 0.96
N GLY A 199 -3.61 -9.25 1.46
CA GLY A 199 -2.21 -9.59 1.20
C GLY A 199 -1.98 -9.85 -0.28
N SER A 200 -2.77 -10.76 -0.86
CA SER A 200 -2.71 -11.07 -2.30
C SER A 200 -3.16 -9.89 -3.16
N TYR A 201 -4.21 -9.17 -2.74
CA TYR A 201 -4.72 -8.01 -3.46
C TYR A 201 -3.65 -6.91 -3.57
N LEU A 202 -3.12 -6.46 -2.44
CA LEU A 202 -2.15 -5.36 -2.41
C LEU A 202 -0.81 -5.79 -3.02
N TRP A 203 -0.42 -7.06 -2.90
CA TRP A 203 0.77 -7.58 -3.59
C TRP A 203 0.66 -7.44 -5.10
N ASP A 204 -0.48 -7.82 -5.69
CA ASP A 204 -0.67 -7.75 -7.14
C ASP A 204 -0.57 -6.33 -7.69
N PHE A 205 -1.01 -5.31 -6.94
CA PHE A 205 -0.82 -3.90 -7.30
C PHE A 205 0.61 -3.42 -7.05
N THR A 206 1.17 -3.75 -5.89
CA THR A 206 2.50 -3.28 -5.46
C THR A 206 3.61 -3.87 -6.34
N TYR A 207 3.51 -5.16 -6.66
CA TYR A 207 4.51 -5.87 -7.46
C TYR A 207 4.75 -5.20 -8.82
N VAL A 208 3.69 -4.78 -9.52
CA VAL A 208 3.81 -4.17 -10.86
C VAL A 208 4.71 -2.93 -10.82
N ASP A 209 4.48 -2.04 -9.85
CA ASP A 209 5.26 -0.81 -9.70
C ASP A 209 6.67 -1.07 -9.17
N LEU A 210 6.85 -2.07 -8.30
CA LEU A 210 8.17 -2.49 -7.85
C LEU A 210 8.99 -3.11 -8.98
N GLU A 211 8.42 -4.03 -9.76
CA GLU A 211 9.07 -4.68 -10.89
C GLU A 211 9.50 -3.65 -11.95
N ASP A 212 8.64 -2.67 -12.23
CA ASP A 212 8.93 -1.60 -13.20
C ASP A 212 9.99 -0.61 -12.69
N THR A 213 10.27 -0.57 -11.39
CA THR A 213 11.35 0.27 -10.82
C THR A 213 12.70 -0.06 -11.45
N TRP A 214 12.94 -1.33 -11.79
CA TRP A 214 14.13 -1.72 -12.54
C TRP A 214 14.20 -1.04 -13.91
N ASN A 215 13.11 -1.07 -14.68
CA ASN A 215 13.05 -0.42 -16.00
C ASN A 215 13.30 1.08 -15.86
N LYS A 216 12.67 1.74 -14.88
CA LYS A 216 12.85 3.18 -14.62
C LYS A 216 14.32 3.53 -14.35
N ILE A 217 15.01 2.73 -13.53
CA ILE A 217 16.43 2.93 -13.21
C ILE A 217 17.33 2.64 -14.43
N HIS A 218 17.16 1.49 -15.07
CA HIS A 218 18.02 1.06 -16.17
C HIS A 218 17.85 1.92 -17.43
N HIS A 219 16.63 2.33 -17.73
CA HIS A 219 16.36 3.27 -18.81
C HIS A 219 17.17 4.55 -18.61
N TYR A 220 17.10 5.14 -17.41
CA TYR A 220 17.87 6.35 -17.10
C TYR A 220 19.38 6.13 -17.18
N LEU A 221 19.89 4.99 -16.69
CA LEU A 221 21.32 4.66 -16.76
C LEU A 221 21.81 4.45 -18.20
N SER A 222 20.92 4.03 -19.11
CA SER A 222 21.21 3.82 -20.54
C SER A 222 21.25 5.12 -21.37
N LEU A 223 20.77 6.25 -20.84
CA LEU A 223 20.74 7.51 -21.57
C LEU A 223 22.16 8.07 -21.78
N PRO A 224 22.54 8.46 -23.01
CA PRO A 224 23.86 9.01 -23.31
C PRO A 224 24.08 10.39 -22.66
N GLU A 225 23.06 11.25 -22.63
CA GLU A 225 23.06 12.52 -21.92
C GLU A 225 22.12 12.45 -20.73
N ARG A 226 22.63 12.03 -19.57
CA ARG A 226 21.86 12.01 -18.33
C ARG A 226 22.13 13.27 -17.50
N GLY A 227 21.06 13.90 -17.02
CA GLY A 227 21.18 14.94 -15.98
C GLY A 227 21.78 14.37 -14.69
N GLN A 228 22.16 15.21 -13.73
CA GLN A 228 22.82 14.74 -12.49
C GLN A 228 21.90 13.96 -11.54
N THR A 229 20.58 13.97 -11.79
CA THR A 229 19.58 13.48 -10.86
C THR A 229 18.53 12.60 -11.53
N LEU A 230 18.35 11.37 -11.01
CA LEU A 230 17.25 10.47 -11.36
C LEU A 230 16.04 10.77 -10.46
N LYS A 231 14.86 10.98 -11.07
CA LYS A 231 13.58 11.10 -10.35
C LYS A 231 12.61 10.04 -10.86
N TYR A 232 12.02 9.27 -9.95
CA TYR A 232 10.97 8.31 -10.30
C TYR A 232 10.00 8.14 -9.14
N SER A 233 8.82 7.57 -9.44
CA SER A 233 7.83 7.24 -8.43
C SER A 233 7.48 5.76 -8.43
N VAL A 234 7.11 5.28 -7.26
CA VAL A 234 6.68 3.90 -7.01
C VAL A 234 5.38 3.99 -6.23
N SER A 235 4.29 3.50 -6.83
CA SER A 235 2.99 3.36 -6.17
C SER A 235 2.86 1.96 -5.57
N GLY A 236 1.75 1.68 -4.89
CA GLY A 236 1.59 0.47 -4.10
C GLY A 236 2.21 0.57 -2.71
N PHE A 237 2.04 -0.50 -1.92
CA PHE A 237 2.30 -0.47 -0.50
C PHE A 237 3.78 -0.76 -0.25
N THR A 238 4.59 0.30 -0.23
CA THR A 238 6.05 0.21 -0.22
C THR A 238 6.65 0.09 1.19
N ALA A 239 5.87 0.30 2.24
CA ALA A 239 6.34 0.17 3.62
C ALA A 239 6.87 -1.25 3.94
N PRO A 240 6.17 -2.34 3.56
CA PRO A 240 6.63 -3.71 3.79
C PRO A 240 8.00 -4.03 3.19
N ILE A 241 8.28 -3.64 1.94
CA ILE A 241 9.61 -3.91 1.34
C ILE A 241 10.72 -3.12 2.03
N ARG A 242 10.42 -1.91 2.51
CA ARG A 242 11.40 -1.14 3.31
C ARG A 242 11.73 -1.87 4.61
N ILE A 243 10.71 -2.32 5.35
CA ILE A 243 10.90 -3.12 6.57
C ILE A 243 11.71 -4.38 6.26
N TRP A 244 11.37 -5.09 5.18
CA TRP A 244 12.10 -6.28 4.72
C TRP A 244 13.58 -6.00 4.48
N ILE A 245 13.92 -4.89 3.81
CA ILE A 245 15.33 -4.48 3.57
C ILE A 245 16.07 -4.30 4.91
N TYR A 246 15.43 -3.65 5.88
CA TYR A 246 16.00 -3.46 7.22
C TYR A 246 16.23 -4.79 7.96
N GLU A 247 15.33 -5.76 7.80
CA GLU A 247 15.40 -7.05 8.49
C GLU A 247 16.40 -8.03 7.84
N MET A 248 16.60 -7.91 6.53
CA MET A 248 17.36 -8.88 5.75
C MET A 248 18.82 -8.49 5.51
N ILE A 249 19.22 -7.22 5.65
CA ILE A 249 20.63 -6.82 5.53
C ILE A 249 21.33 -7.00 6.89
N PRO A 250 22.25 -7.97 7.05
CA PRO A 250 22.88 -8.25 8.34
C PRO A 250 23.66 -7.06 8.91
N ALA A 251 24.30 -6.28 8.04
CA ALA A 251 25.03 -5.07 8.43
C ALA A 251 24.11 -3.99 9.03
N VAL A 252 22.87 -3.87 8.55
CA VAL A 252 21.90 -2.91 9.11
C VAL A 252 21.49 -3.32 10.52
N ARG A 253 21.36 -4.63 10.78
CA ARG A 253 21.06 -5.19 12.10
C ARG A 253 22.25 -5.19 13.06
N ALA A 254 23.44 -5.55 12.57
CA ALA A 254 24.64 -5.71 13.38
C ALA A 254 25.28 -4.37 13.77
N CYS A 255 25.20 -3.37 12.90
CA CYS A 255 25.82 -2.06 13.14
C CYS A 255 24.89 -1.05 13.83
N GLY A 256 23.67 -1.47 14.25
CA GLY A 256 22.73 -0.60 14.95
C GLY A 256 22.14 0.55 14.12
N PHE A 257 22.22 0.47 12.79
CA PHE A 257 21.66 1.49 11.88
C PHE A 257 20.12 1.53 11.87
N ALA A 258 19.48 0.55 12.49
CA ALA A 258 18.05 0.52 12.70
C ALA A 258 17.73 0.12 14.14
N LEU A 259 16.85 0.88 14.78
CA LEU A 259 16.42 0.66 16.15
C LEU A 259 14.95 0.24 16.15
N ARG A 260 14.68 -0.97 16.64
CA ARG A 260 13.33 -1.50 16.69
C ARG A 260 12.54 -0.85 17.82
N LYS A 261 11.49 -0.10 17.48
CA LYS A 261 10.62 0.58 18.45
C LYS A 261 9.32 -0.14 18.78
N ASN A 262 8.84 -1.04 17.91
CA ASN A 262 7.56 -1.75 18.10
C ASN A 262 7.72 -3.27 17.82
N LYS A 263 7.06 -4.12 18.63
CA LYS A 263 7.04 -5.59 18.50
C LYS A 263 5.76 -6.16 17.86
N ASP A 264 4.75 -5.33 17.66
CA ASP A 264 3.35 -5.70 17.39
C ASP A 264 3.04 -5.82 15.89
N LEU A 265 3.98 -5.46 15.02
CA LEU A 265 3.89 -5.81 13.60
C LEU A 265 3.97 -7.33 13.43
N PRO A 266 3.05 -7.96 12.68
CA PRO A 266 3.17 -9.34 12.22
C PRO A 266 4.53 -9.53 11.51
N ARG A 267 5.18 -10.67 11.73
CA ARG A 267 6.60 -10.86 11.33
C ARG A 267 6.83 -12.02 10.39
N MET A 268 7.92 -11.90 9.63
CA MET A 268 8.58 -13.04 9.02
C MET A 268 8.99 -14.07 10.06
N LYS A 269 8.76 -15.37 9.77
CA LYS A 269 9.34 -16.45 10.55
C LYS A 269 10.87 -16.26 10.54
N ARG A 270 11.43 -16.16 11.74
CA ARG A 270 12.88 -16.15 11.97
C ARG A 270 13.45 -17.54 11.79
#